data_AF-X1KQ53-F1
#
_entry.id   AF-X1KQ53-F1
#
_cell.length_a   1.000
_cell.length_b   1.000
_cell.length_c   1.000
_cell.angle_alpha   90.00
_cell.angle_beta   90.00
_cell.angle_gamma   90.00
#
_symmetry.space_group_name_H-M   'P 1'
#
loop_
_entity.id
_entity.type
_entity.pdbx_description
1 polymer ?
#
loop_
_entity_poly.entity_id
_entity_poly.type
_entity_poly.pdbx_seq_one_letter_code
_entity_poly.pdbx_strand_id
1 'polypeptide(L)'
;MVVSYPSPGTFLSSIYGDTTGRRGFDPYLADWSDSIKDDRGRVRLHKARCAFLQGSFDFDDIKHSYRMWVNCAEYGKINVIKDGVVIETIISKLPKRGNDIYRWKMKKRLGFLESLGDSYFFDPKDRNLHGAKTQMLFITLTWDPKTCDLETAWSGLKTDKIKGLLNTDPYNPLFSKRCKPENVGDHYQSHVKGCPCVSCRWNRWITAMRKRYGRIKVFRNFEAFGEKPQDGKVHADGYPHVHAVLLFEDHDFTVSYRDPHKHFRILRAEKDKISNLWDSHVDIEACYSVQGAMGYIKKYLFKTYGDSTVENVHRVDSDKAELTVSLLWLFRKQSFAVSGGWSDLITYGVIQTDFGDFDGLTFEWVGVFTAVELNIDPNTWCAVDPGGGS
;
A
#
# COMPACT_ATOMS: atom_id res chain seq x y z
N MET A 1 1.77 40.03 9.15
CA MET A 1 2.96 39.61 8.38
C MET A 1 2.85 38.12 8.16
N VAL A 2 2.63 37.70 6.92
CA VAL A 2 2.49 36.30 6.51
C VAL A 2 3.90 35.72 6.38
N VAL A 3 4.25 34.77 7.25
CA VAL A 3 5.52 34.04 7.15
C VAL A 3 5.34 32.95 6.10
N SER A 4 5.95 33.16 4.93
CA SER A 4 6.08 32.15 3.89
C SER A 4 7.08 31.08 4.34
N TYR A 5 6.62 29.83 4.44
CA TYR A 5 7.50 28.69 4.68
C TYR A 5 8.24 28.32 3.38
N PRO A 6 9.54 28.00 3.45
CA PRO A 6 10.31 27.61 2.27
C PRO A 6 9.86 26.24 1.75
N SER A 7 9.66 26.15 0.44
CA SER A 7 9.42 24.91 -0.29
C SER A 7 10.65 23.97 -0.17
N PRO A 8 10.48 22.65 -0.01
CA PRO A 8 11.60 21.71 0.03
C PRO A 8 12.25 21.59 -1.35
N GLY A 9 13.27 22.41 -1.59
CA GLY A 9 14.27 22.19 -2.62
C GLY A 9 15.62 22.14 -1.92
N THR A 10 16.21 20.95 -1.81
CA THR A 10 17.66 20.64 -1.68
C THR A 10 17.86 19.32 -0.94
N PHE A 11 17.69 18.21 -1.66
CA PHE A 11 18.42 16.97 -1.32
C PHE A 11 18.77 16.12 -2.54
N LEU A 12 18.22 16.41 -3.72
CA LEU A 12 18.54 15.68 -4.97
C LEU A 12 19.55 16.39 -5.87
N SER A 13 19.93 17.64 -5.59
CA SER A 13 20.88 18.41 -6.43
C SER A 13 22.34 18.00 -6.25
N SER A 14 22.70 17.30 -5.17
CA SER A 14 24.09 16.87 -4.94
C SER A 14 24.48 15.57 -5.66
N ILE A 15 23.51 14.79 -6.14
CA ILE A 15 23.75 13.57 -6.93
C ILE A 15 23.52 13.81 -8.42
N TYR A 16 22.65 14.76 -8.78
CA TYR A 16 22.30 15.06 -10.17
C TYR A 16 22.34 16.57 -10.36
N GLY A 17 23.31 17.03 -11.17
CA GLY A 17 23.74 18.42 -11.29
C GLY A 17 22.63 19.46 -11.49
N ASP A 18 22.97 20.68 -11.10
CA ASP A 18 22.14 21.88 -11.12
C ASP A 18 21.29 22.03 -12.39
N THR A 19 19.99 21.75 -12.23
CA THR A 19 18.95 22.32 -13.08
C THR A 19 17.82 22.84 -12.19
N THR A 20 18.13 23.70 -11.21
CA THR A 20 17.13 24.48 -10.45
C THR A 20 16.54 25.64 -11.26
N GLY A 21 16.44 25.50 -12.58
CA GLY A 21 15.59 26.35 -13.38
C GLY A 21 14.17 25.84 -13.24
N ARG A 22 13.29 26.59 -12.56
CA ARG A 22 11.84 26.52 -12.82
C ARG A 22 11.61 26.88 -14.29
N ARG A 23 11.84 25.95 -15.21
CA ARG A 23 11.23 26.00 -16.53
C ARG A 23 9.83 25.48 -16.31
N GLY A 24 8.85 26.34 -16.53
CA GLY A 24 7.47 25.89 -16.70
C GLY A 24 7.49 24.74 -17.70
N PHE A 25 6.92 23.62 -17.30
CA PHE A 25 6.74 22.48 -18.18
C PHE A 25 5.92 22.96 -19.38
N ASP A 26 6.45 22.74 -20.59
CA ASP A 26 5.78 23.12 -21.83
C ASP A 26 4.76 22.02 -22.17
N PRO A 27 3.44 22.28 -22.04
CA PRO A 27 2.41 21.29 -22.37
C PRO A 27 2.36 20.95 -23.86
N TYR A 28 3.18 21.58 -24.70
CA TYR A 28 3.30 21.32 -26.14
C TYR A 28 4.52 20.46 -26.55
N LEU A 29 5.28 19.91 -25.60
CA LEU A 29 6.26 18.86 -25.91
C LEU A 29 5.52 17.58 -26.36
N ALA A 30 5.83 17.13 -27.58
CA ALA A 30 5.01 16.22 -28.39
C ALA A 30 4.69 14.82 -27.80
N ASP A 31 5.28 14.40 -26.69
CA ASP A 31 4.75 13.31 -25.86
C ASP A 31 5.32 13.41 -24.42
N TRP A 32 4.58 14.06 -23.52
CA TRP A 32 4.95 14.15 -22.10
C TRP A 32 5.20 12.77 -21.47
N SER A 33 4.60 11.71 -22.02
CA SER A 33 4.74 10.35 -21.51
C SER A 33 6.14 9.76 -21.78
N ASP A 34 6.94 10.34 -22.68
CA ASP A 34 8.33 9.91 -22.89
C ASP A 34 9.21 10.19 -21.67
N SER A 35 8.88 11.22 -20.90
CA SER A 35 9.60 11.55 -19.66
C SER A 35 9.49 10.44 -18.60
N ILE A 36 8.47 9.59 -18.68
CA ILE A 36 8.21 8.50 -17.73
C ILE A 36 8.58 7.10 -18.26
N LYS A 37 8.92 6.99 -19.54
CA LYS A 37 9.31 5.73 -20.19
C LYS A 37 10.82 5.50 -20.12
N ASP A 38 11.28 4.26 -20.01
CA ASP A 38 12.69 3.91 -20.25
C ASP A 38 13.04 3.91 -21.75
N ASP A 39 14.28 3.59 -22.05
CA ASP A 39 14.83 3.44 -23.42
C ASP A 39 14.07 2.42 -24.28
N ARG A 40 13.35 1.49 -23.63
CA ARG A 40 12.49 0.48 -24.27
C ARG A 40 11.02 0.91 -24.33
N GLY A 41 10.71 2.17 -24.04
CA GLY A 41 9.34 2.70 -24.07
C GLY A 41 8.46 2.26 -22.89
N ARG A 42 9.03 1.67 -21.83
CA ARG A 42 8.26 1.11 -20.72
C ARG A 42 8.15 2.14 -19.60
N VAL A 43 6.93 2.39 -19.12
CA VAL A 43 6.75 3.30 -17.97
C VAL A 43 7.48 2.76 -16.74
N ARG A 44 8.25 3.61 -16.07
CA ARG A 44 9.00 3.27 -14.86
C ARG A 44 8.58 4.11 -13.68
N LEU A 45 8.29 3.43 -12.57
CA LEU A 45 7.92 4.05 -11.31
C LEU A 45 8.91 5.13 -10.87
N HIS A 46 10.22 4.92 -11.06
CA HIS A 46 11.20 5.93 -10.64
C HIS A 46 11.05 7.24 -11.44
N LYS A 47 10.82 7.16 -12.75
CA LYS A 47 10.63 8.34 -13.61
C LYS A 47 9.31 9.05 -13.29
N ALA A 48 8.21 8.30 -13.16
CA ALA A 48 6.92 8.85 -12.74
C ALA A 48 7.00 9.54 -11.37
N ARG A 49 7.75 8.95 -10.41
CA ARG A 49 8.01 9.58 -9.11
C ARG A 49 8.80 10.87 -9.24
N CYS A 50 9.87 10.89 -10.06
CA CYS A 50 10.64 12.11 -10.27
C CYS A 50 9.76 13.21 -10.85
N ALA A 51 9.01 12.93 -11.91
CA ALA A 51 8.12 13.89 -12.57
C ALA A 51 7.07 14.48 -11.61
N PHE A 52 6.42 13.62 -10.81
CA PHE A 52 5.44 14.09 -9.82
C PHE A 52 6.07 14.92 -8.70
N LEU A 53 7.16 14.45 -8.09
CA LEU A 53 7.76 15.13 -6.95
C LEU A 53 8.47 16.43 -7.33
N GLN A 54 8.89 16.58 -8.59
CA GLN A 54 9.39 17.83 -9.13
C GLN A 54 8.28 18.83 -9.46
N GLY A 55 7.01 18.44 -9.30
CA GLY A 55 5.83 19.29 -9.53
C GLY A 55 5.43 19.42 -10.99
N SER A 56 5.91 18.53 -11.87
CA SER A 56 5.55 18.54 -13.29
C SER A 56 4.21 17.87 -13.57
N PHE A 57 3.71 17.03 -12.65
CA PHE A 57 2.50 16.21 -12.83
C PHE A 57 1.44 16.51 -11.76
N ASP A 58 0.16 16.43 -12.16
CA ASP A 58 -0.99 16.45 -11.25
C ASP A 58 -1.55 15.03 -10.96
N PHE A 59 -2.74 14.94 -10.36
CA PHE A 59 -3.38 13.66 -10.08
C PHE A 59 -3.87 12.91 -11.33
N ASP A 60 -4.31 13.62 -12.37
CA ASP A 60 -4.71 13.02 -13.63
C ASP A 60 -3.50 12.45 -14.37
N ASP A 61 -2.37 13.16 -14.38
CA ASP A 61 -1.11 12.68 -14.95
C ASP A 61 -0.60 11.43 -14.21
N ILE A 62 -0.71 11.38 -12.87
CA ILE A 62 -0.36 10.19 -12.10
C ILE A 62 -1.28 9.02 -12.44
N LYS A 63 -2.60 9.23 -12.50
CA LYS A 63 -3.58 8.19 -12.86
C LYS A 63 -3.28 7.65 -14.25
N HIS A 64 -3.02 8.53 -15.22
CA HIS A 64 -2.63 8.14 -16.57
C HIS A 64 -1.32 7.34 -16.59
N SER A 65 -0.28 7.82 -15.90
CA SER A 65 1.01 7.13 -15.77
C SER A 65 0.86 5.73 -15.17
N TYR A 66 0.02 5.61 -14.15
CA TYR A 66 -0.30 4.33 -13.52
C TYR A 66 -1.02 3.39 -14.50
N ARG A 67 -2.02 3.87 -15.26
CA ARG A 67 -2.71 3.08 -16.30
C ARG A 67 -1.71 2.54 -17.33
N MET A 68 -0.83 3.39 -17.85
CA MET A 68 0.21 2.97 -18.80
C MET A 68 1.13 1.90 -18.18
N TRP A 69 1.56 2.11 -16.94
CA TRP A 69 2.44 1.16 -16.24
C TRP A 69 1.79 -0.20 -15.99
N VAL A 70 0.53 -0.22 -15.54
CA VAL A 70 -0.17 -1.47 -15.19
C VAL A 70 -0.63 -2.24 -16.43
N ASN A 71 -1.00 -1.53 -17.50
CA ASN A 71 -1.43 -2.14 -18.77
C ASN A 71 -0.27 -2.68 -19.60
N CYS A 72 0.95 -2.21 -19.38
CA CYS A 72 2.15 -2.78 -19.99
C CYS A 72 2.43 -4.16 -19.38
N ALA A 73 1.98 -5.23 -20.05
CA ALA A 73 2.24 -6.60 -19.60
C ALA A 73 3.75 -6.91 -19.67
N GLU A 74 4.34 -7.23 -18.53
CA GLU A 74 5.75 -7.63 -18.40
C GLU A 74 5.83 -9.07 -17.89
N TYR A 75 6.82 -9.80 -18.38
CA TYR A 75 7.04 -11.23 -18.15
C TYR A 75 8.46 -11.45 -17.66
N GLY A 76 8.60 -12.35 -16.67
CA GLY A 76 9.88 -12.90 -16.28
C GLY A 76 10.18 -14.12 -17.15
N LYS A 77 11.38 -14.19 -17.71
CA LYS A 77 11.87 -15.34 -18.47
C LYS A 77 12.94 -16.07 -17.67
N ILE A 78 12.74 -17.37 -17.48
CA ILE A 78 13.62 -18.25 -16.72
C ILE A 78 13.97 -19.45 -17.60
N ASN A 79 15.26 -19.71 -17.82
CA ASN A 79 15.70 -20.95 -18.44
C ASN A 79 15.90 -22.01 -17.35
N VAL A 80 15.40 -23.21 -17.60
CA VAL A 80 15.66 -24.41 -16.79
C VAL A 80 16.72 -25.22 -17.53
N ILE A 81 17.86 -25.43 -16.87
CA ILE A 81 19.05 -26.06 -17.45
C ILE A 81 19.31 -27.37 -16.72
N LYS A 82 19.56 -28.44 -17.47
CA LYS A 82 20.02 -29.72 -16.94
C LYS A 82 21.27 -30.15 -17.70
N ASP A 83 22.31 -30.53 -16.98
CA ASP A 83 23.58 -30.99 -17.56
C ASP A 83 24.17 -29.99 -18.60
N GLY A 84 23.99 -28.69 -18.35
CA GLY A 84 24.46 -27.60 -19.24
C GLY A 84 23.57 -27.29 -20.44
N VAL A 85 22.45 -28.00 -20.62
CA VAL A 85 21.50 -27.80 -21.72
C VAL A 85 20.20 -27.18 -21.19
N VAL A 86 19.69 -26.13 -21.87
CA VAL A 86 18.36 -25.60 -21.59
C VAL A 86 17.33 -26.65 -22.01
N ILE A 87 16.61 -27.20 -21.03
CA ILE A 87 15.56 -28.21 -21.25
C ILE A 87 14.16 -27.60 -21.27
N GLU A 88 14.00 -26.38 -20.77
CA GLU A 88 12.72 -25.67 -20.72
C GLU A 88 12.97 -24.17 -20.54
N THR A 89 12.10 -23.34 -21.10
CA THR A 89 12.03 -21.91 -20.82
C THR A 89 10.66 -21.57 -20.27
N ILE A 90 10.61 -21.06 -19.04
CA ILE A 90 9.40 -20.62 -18.37
C ILE A 90 9.25 -19.11 -18.56
N ILE A 91 8.12 -18.71 -19.12
CA ILE A 91 7.74 -17.31 -19.32
C ILE A 91 6.49 -17.04 -18.49
N SER A 92 6.61 -16.26 -17.41
CA SER A 92 5.48 -15.96 -16.52
C SER A 92 5.22 -14.47 -16.47
N LYS A 93 3.96 -14.06 -16.64
CA LYS A 93 3.53 -12.67 -16.47
C LYS A 93 3.77 -12.23 -15.02
N LEU A 94 4.39 -11.07 -14.87
CA LEU A 94 4.78 -10.53 -13.58
C LEU A 94 3.59 -9.84 -12.89
N PRO A 95 3.42 -10.01 -11.58
CA PRO A 95 2.36 -9.33 -10.84
C PRO A 95 2.67 -7.84 -10.68
N LYS A 96 1.86 -6.99 -11.32
CA LYS A 96 1.85 -5.53 -11.09
C LYS A 96 0.64 -5.17 -10.25
N ARG A 97 0.78 -4.24 -9.30
CA ARG A 97 -0.35 -3.75 -8.50
C ARG A 97 -1.50 -3.35 -9.42
N GLY A 98 -2.63 -4.04 -9.28
CA GLY A 98 -3.84 -3.76 -10.07
C GLY A 98 -3.98 -4.53 -11.37
N ASN A 99 -2.99 -5.31 -11.83
CA ASN A 99 -3.17 -6.23 -12.95
C ASN A 99 -3.90 -7.52 -12.52
N ASP A 100 -4.32 -8.30 -13.52
CA ASP A 100 -5.01 -9.59 -13.40
C ASP A 100 -4.34 -10.57 -12.42
N ILE A 101 -3.04 -10.84 -12.59
CA ILE A 101 -2.31 -11.78 -11.73
C ILE A 101 -2.25 -11.29 -10.29
N TYR A 102 -1.99 -10.00 -10.08
CA TYR A 102 -1.98 -9.42 -8.73
C TYR A 102 -3.35 -9.55 -8.07
N ARG A 103 -4.45 -9.26 -8.79
CA ARG A 103 -5.82 -9.39 -8.27
C ARG A 103 -6.17 -10.84 -7.94
N TRP A 104 -5.79 -11.79 -8.78
CA TRP A 104 -5.99 -13.21 -8.50
C TRP A 104 -5.21 -13.67 -7.27
N LYS A 105 -3.92 -13.31 -7.16
CA LYS A 105 -3.10 -13.62 -5.97
C LYS A 105 -3.72 -13.00 -4.72
N MET A 106 -4.24 -11.78 -4.85
CA MET A 106 -4.95 -11.09 -3.78
C MET A 106 -6.23 -11.79 -3.35
N LYS A 107 -7.10 -12.17 -4.29
CA LYS A 107 -8.33 -12.92 -4.00
C LYS A 107 -8.02 -14.21 -3.25
N LYS A 108 -7.01 -14.96 -3.69
CA LYS A 108 -6.53 -16.15 -2.99
C LYS A 108 -6.04 -15.85 -1.56
N ARG A 109 -5.19 -14.82 -1.39
CA ARG A 109 -4.69 -14.40 -0.06
C ARG A 109 -5.79 -13.95 0.89
N LEU A 110 -6.91 -13.45 0.37
CA LEU A 110 -8.08 -13.04 1.14
C LEU A 110 -9.15 -14.14 1.25
N GLY A 111 -8.91 -15.32 0.68
CA GLY A 111 -9.85 -16.44 0.72
C GLY A 111 -10.19 -16.90 2.13
N PHE A 112 -9.24 -16.77 3.08
CA PHE A 112 -9.49 -17.09 4.49
C PHE A 112 -10.63 -16.25 5.10
N LEU A 113 -10.95 -15.07 4.54
CA LEU A 113 -12.07 -14.27 5.02
C LEU A 113 -13.42 -14.97 4.81
N GLU A 114 -13.49 -15.91 3.86
CA GLU A 114 -14.69 -16.73 3.61
C GLU A 114 -14.82 -17.87 4.63
N SER A 115 -13.71 -18.29 5.25
CA SER A 115 -13.69 -19.36 6.25
C SER A 115 -13.84 -18.89 7.70
N LEU A 116 -13.95 -17.58 7.97
CA LEU A 116 -14.01 -17.04 9.34
C LEU A 116 -15.32 -17.35 10.10
N GLY A 117 -16.34 -17.88 9.42
CA GLY A 117 -17.66 -18.13 10.00
C GLY A 117 -18.42 -16.84 10.33
N ASP A 118 -19.75 -16.93 10.44
CA ASP A 118 -20.59 -15.78 10.81
C ASP A 118 -20.90 -15.82 12.31
N SER A 119 -19.96 -15.29 13.10
CA SER A 119 -20.18 -15.06 14.53
C SER A 119 -20.75 -13.67 14.74
N TYR A 120 -21.93 -13.63 15.37
CA TYR A 120 -22.61 -12.39 15.73
C TYR A 120 -22.17 -11.94 17.13
N PHE A 121 -21.87 -10.66 17.27
CA PHE A 121 -21.68 -10.00 18.57
C PHE A 121 -23.01 -9.54 19.16
N PHE A 122 -23.95 -9.12 18.30
CA PHE A 122 -25.32 -8.74 18.67
C PHE A 122 -26.25 -8.80 17.45
N ASP A 123 -27.58 -8.84 17.67
CA ASP A 123 -28.58 -8.85 16.59
C ASP A 123 -28.78 -7.44 16.01
N PRO A 124 -28.47 -7.20 14.71
CA PRO A 124 -28.65 -5.89 14.08
C PRO A 124 -30.13 -5.50 13.86
N LYS A 125 -31.08 -6.42 14.05
CA LYS A 125 -32.52 -6.17 13.94
C LYS A 125 -33.15 -5.76 15.28
N ASP A 126 -32.44 -5.98 16.39
CA ASP A 126 -32.93 -5.57 17.69
C ASP A 126 -33.04 -4.03 17.75
N ARG A 127 -34.24 -3.56 18.09
CA ARG A 127 -34.51 -2.13 18.27
C ARG A 127 -34.05 -1.65 19.65
N ASN A 128 -33.88 -2.58 20.59
CA ASN A 128 -33.42 -2.32 21.93
C ASN A 128 -31.95 -2.71 22.08
N LEU A 129 -31.05 -1.78 21.77
CA LEU A 129 -29.60 -2.00 21.89
C LEU A 129 -29.09 -1.98 23.34
N HIS A 130 -29.98 -1.95 24.35
CA HIS A 130 -29.56 -1.96 25.76
C HIS A 130 -28.80 -3.24 26.10
N GLY A 131 -27.52 -3.08 26.46
CA GLY A 131 -26.63 -4.19 26.80
C GLY A 131 -25.92 -4.83 25.61
N ALA A 132 -26.20 -4.40 24.38
CA ALA A 132 -25.48 -4.87 23.19
C ALA A 132 -24.00 -4.49 23.28
N LYS A 133 -23.12 -5.45 22.98
CA LYS A 133 -21.67 -5.28 23.04
C LYS A 133 -21.01 -5.80 21.78
N THR A 134 -19.82 -5.28 21.47
CA THR A 134 -18.99 -5.81 20.40
C THR A 134 -17.51 -5.76 20.77
N GLN A 135 -16.77 -6.77 20.32
CA GLN A 135 -15.31 -6.80 20.36
C GLN A 135 -14.70 -6.26 19.07
N MET A 136 -15.51 -5.85 18.10
CA MET A 136 -15.04 -5.52 16.77
C MET A 136 -15.52 -4.15 16.33
N LEU A 137 -14.55 -3.31 15.97
CA LEU A 137 -14.79 -1.95 15.49
C LEU A 137 -14.26 -1.79 14.06
N PHE A 138 -15.04 -1.12 13.22
CA PHE A 138 -14.55 -0.53 11.99
C PHE A 138 -14.20 0.94 12.27
N ILE A 139 -12.97 1.33 11.96
CA ILE A 139 -12.42 2.64 12.29
C ILE A 139 -11.88 3.29 11.02
N THR A 140 -12.26 4.56 10.83
CA THR A 140 -11.68 5.44 9.82
C THR A 140 -10.89 6.54 10.51
N LEU A 141 -9.60 6.65 10.20
CA LEU A 141 -8.71 7.71 10.68
C LEU A 141 -8.39 8.67 9.54
N THR A 142 -8.91 9.89 9.60
CA THR A 142 -8.69 10.88 8.54
C THR A 142 -7.34 11.58 8.67
N TRP A 143 -7.00 12.39 7.66
CA TRP A 143 -5.82 13.23 7.66
C TRP A 143 -6.19 14.70 7.71
N ASP A 144 -5.42 15.50 8.44
CA ASP A 144 -5.42 16.95 8.31
C ASP A 144 -4.26 17.38 7.39
N PRO A 145 -4.55 17.92 6.18
CA PRO A 145 -3.55 18.43 5.24
C PRO A 145 -2.63 19.50 5.83
N LYS A 146 -3.03 20.17 6.91
CA LYS A 146 -2.21 21.17 7.61
C LYS A 146 -1.04 20.55 8.38
N THR A 147 -1.02 19.23 8.56
CA THR A 147 0.01 18.53 9.34
C THR A 147 1.38 18.53 8.64
N CYS A 148 1.39 18.23 7.34
CA CYS A 148 2.58 18.17 6.49
C CYS A 148 2.14 18.09 5.02
N ASP A 149 3.08 18.27 4.09
CA ASP A 149 2.82 18.09 2.66
C ASP A 149 2.44 16.62 2.30
N LEU A 150 1.93 16.44 1.09
CA LEU A 150 1.42 15.17 0.58
C LEU A 150 2.50 14.08 0.50
N GLU A 151 3.70 14.41 0.02
CA GLU A 151 4.81 13.44 -0.06
C GLU A 151 5.19 12.99 1.34
N THR A 152 5.33 13.93 2.28
CA THR A 152 5.64 13.64 3.68
C THR A 152 4.54 12.83 4.34
N ALA A 153 3.26 13.09 4.03
CA ALA A 153 2.13 12.33 4.57
C ALA A 153 2.19 10.85 4.15
N TRP A 154 2.52 10.56 2.89
CA TRP A 154 2.68 9.19 2.41
C TRP A 154 4.04 8.60 2.79
N SER A 155 5.14 9.17 2.31
CA SER A 155 6.50 8.60 2.39
C SER A 155 7.17 8.84 3.74
N GLY A 156 6.95 10.00 4.35
CA GLY A 156 7.61 10.42 5.58
C GLY A 156 8.99 11.04 5.38
N LEU A 157 9.43 11.76 6.40
CA LEU A 157 10.74 12.39 6.46
C LEU A 157 11.79 11.34 6.83
N LYS A 158 12.82 11.23 6.00
CA LYS A 158 13.89 10.26 6.18
C LYS A 158 15.16 10.91 6.70
N THR A 159 15.94 10.13 7.41
CA THR A 159 17.28 10.45 7.89
C THR A 159 18.16 9.23 7.70
N ASP A 160 19.40 9.48 7.28
CA ASP A 160 20.39 8.43 7.14
C ASP A 160 20.82 7.93 8.52
N LYS A 161 20.91 6.62 8.65
CA LYS A 161 21.39 5.94 9.83
C LYS A 161 22.41 4.89 9.43
N ILE A 162 23.30 4.61 10.37
CA ILE A 162 24.30 3.56 10.23
C ILE A 162 23.83 2.37 11.06
N LYS A 163 23.74 1.21 10.43
CA LYS A 163 23.30 -0.02 11.08
C LYS A 163 24.28 -0.38 12.20
N GLY A 164 23.72 -0.74 13.34
CA GLY A 164 24.51 -1.01 14.54
C GLY A 164 24.90 0.22 15.34
N LEU A 165 24.71 1.44 14.84
CA LEU A 165 25.01 2.68 15.58
C LEU A 165 23.74 3.27 16.21
N LEU A 166 23.79 3.55 17.51
CA LEU A 166 22.66 4.05 18.31
C LEU A 166 22.60 5.58 18.38
N ASN A 167 23.73 6.25 18.11
CA ASN A 167 23.87 7.69 18.02
C ASN A 167 24.54 8.07 16.70
N THR A 168 24.62 9.36 16.40
CA THR A 168 25.31 9.89 15.21
C THR A 168 26.60 10.62 15.58
N ASP A 169 27.11 10.41 16.80
CA ASP A 169 28.33 11.05 17.29
C ASP A 169 29.56 10.32 16.73
N PRO A 170 30.35 10.97 15.85
CA PRO A 170 31.51 10.33 15.24
C PRO A 170 32.67 10.13 16.23
N TYR A 171 32.70 10.84 17.36
CA TYR A 171 33.79 10.78 18.34
C TYR A 171 33.51 9.80 19.49
N ASN A 172 32.22 9.50 19.74
CA ASN A 172 31.83 8.52 20.75
C ASN A 172 30.68 7.62 20.25
N PRO A 173 30.96 6.70 19.30
CA PRO A 173 29.95 5.84 18.70
C PRO A 173 29.41 4.81 19.70
N LEU A 174 28.09 4.79 19.89
CA LEU A 174 27.39 3.80 20.70
C LEU A 174 26.89 2.66 19.82
N PHE A 175 27.41 1.45 20.03
CA PHE A 175 27.03 0.29 19.23
C PHE A 175 25.90 -0.54 19.86
N SER A 176 24.97 -1.00 19.02
CA SER A 176 23.91 -1.91 19.40
C SER A 176 24.45 -3.32 19.57
N LYS A 177 24.38 -3.86 20.79
CA LYS A 177 24.72 -5.27 21.10
C LYS A 177 23.85 -6.30 20.37
N ARG A 178 22.75 -5.87 19.73
CA ARG A 178 21.83 -6.74 18.98
C ARG A 178 22.17 -6.82 17.48
N CYS A 179 23.07 -5.97 17.00
CA CYS A 179 23.51 -6.01 15.61
C CYS A 179 24.65 -7.01 15.48
N LYS A 180 24.57 -7.90 14.49
CA LYS A 180 25.69 -8.80 14.21
C LYS A 180 26.88 -7.98 13.68
N PRO A 181 28.13 -8.28 14.06
CA PRO A 181 29.29 -7.48 13.69
C PRO A 181 29.43 -7.23 12.19
N GLU A 182 29.14 -8.23 11.36
CA GLU A 182 29.23 -8.17 9.89
C GLU A 182 28.20 -7.24 9.23
N ASN A 183 27.23 -6.75 10.00
CA ASN A 183 26.17 -5.86 9.54
C ASN A 183 26.33 -4.42 10.05
N VAL A 184 27.37 -4.14 10.83
CA VAL A 184 27.64 -2.79 11.37
C VAL A 184 28.27 -1.94 10.27
N GLY A 185 27.83 -0.69 10.12
CA GLY A 185 28.41 0.25 9.15
C GLY A 185 27.54 0.47 7.90
N ASP A 186 26.57 -0.40 7.62
CA ASP A 186 25.67 -0.22 6.49
C ASP A 186 24.81 1.05 6.65
N HIS A 187 24.84 1.93 5.66
CA HIS A 187 23.95 3.08 5.60
C HIS A 187 22.54 2.64 5.19
N TYR A 188 21.53 3.14 5.90
CA TYR A 188 20.14 2.94 5.55
C TYR A 188 19.30 4.17 5.88
N GLN A 189 18.25 4.38 5.11
CA GLN A 189 17.30 5.45 5.39
C GLN A 189 16.25 4.99 6.38
N SER A 190 16.08 5.75 7.46
CA SER A 190 15.04 5.52 8.45
C SER A 190 14.15 6.74 8.57
N HIS A 191 12.91 6.58 9.05
CA HIS A 191 12.09 7.74 9.34
C HIS A 191 12.62 8.48 10.56
N VAL A 192 12.56 9.81 10.53
CA VAL A 192 12.92 10.65 11.67
C VAL A 192 12.06 10.32 12.89
N LYS A 193 12.60 10.57 14.09
CA LYS A 193 11.81 10.47 15.32
C LYS A 193 10.61 11.43 15.22
N GLY A 194 9.42 10.93 15.55
CA GLY A 194 8.20 11.73 15.44
C GLY A 194 7.67 11.91 14.01
N CYS A 195 8.22 11.21 13.01
CA CYS A 195 7.79 11.33 11.61
C CYS A 195 6.27 11.39 11.47
N PRO A 196 5.73 12.40 10.76
CA PRO A 196 4.31 12.65 10.69
C PRO A 196 3.59 11.73 9.71
N CYS A 197 4.29 10.94 8.88
CA CYS A 197 3.64 10.12 7.84
C CYS A 197 2.61 9.11 8.38
N VAL A 198 1.67 8.72 7.51
CA VAL A 198 0.52 7.88 7.85
C VAL A 198 0.93 6.55 8.46
N SER A 199 2.04 5.96 7.99
CA SER A 199 2.54 4.70 8.52
C SER A 199 3.06 4.84 9.96
N CYS A 200 3.81 5.92 10.24
CA CYS A 200 4.34 6.17 11.58
C CYS A 200 3.24 6.60 12.56
N ARG A 201 2.30 7.44 12.13
CA ARG A 201 1.14 7.84 12.95
C ARG A 201 0.26 6.64 13.27
N TRP A 202 -0.08 5.82 12.26
CA TRP A 202 -0.82 4.56 12.48
C TRP A 202 -0.13 3.68 13.53
N ASN A 203 1.19 3.48 13.41
CA ASN A 203 1.94 2.62 14.33
C ASN A 203 1.93 3.17 15.76
N ARG A 204 2.04 4.49 15.96
CA ARG A 204 1.90 5.11 17.28
C ARG A 204 0.49 4.92 17.83
N TRP A 205 -0.52 5.19 17.00
CA TRP A 205 -1.93 5.08 17.36
C TRP A 205 -2.31 3.65 17.77
N ILE A 206 -1.98 2.64 16.96
CA ILE A 206 -2.31 1.24 17.28
C ILE A 206 -1.52 0.73 18.50
N THR A 207 -0.32 1.25 18.74
CA THR A 207 0.45 0.94 19.96
C THR A 207 -0.25 1.53 21.19
N ALA A 208 -0.74 2.76 21.12
CA ALA A 208 -1.49 3.38 22.21
C ALA A 208 -2.82 2.65 22.45
N MET A 209 -3.53 2.26 21.39
CA MET A 209 -4.73 1.44 21.46
C MET A 209 -4.47 0.11 22.19
N ARG A 210 -3.40 -0.61 21.83
CA ARG A 210 -3.03 -1.88 22.50
C ARG A 210 -2.65 -1.72 23.96
N LYS A 211 -1.97 -0.62 24.31
CA LYS A 211 -1.69 -0.31 25.73
C LYS A 211 -2.97 -0.07 26.52
N ARG A 212 -4.00 0.47 25.89
CA ARG A 212 -5.27 0.84 26.56
C ARG A 212 -6.27 -0.30 26.63
N TYR A 213 -6.38 -1.09 25.56
CA TYR A 213 -7.46 -2.08 25.38
C TYR A 213 -6.95 -3.52 25.26
N GLY A 214 -5.66 -3.77 25.49
CA GLY A 214 -5.07 -5.10 25.44
C GLY A 214 -4.73 -5.58 24.03
N ARG A 215 -4.91 -6.87 23.77
CA ARG A 215 -4.60 -7.49 22.48
C ARG A 215 -5.58 -7.04 21.42
N ILE A 216 -5.02 -6.53 20.32
CA ILE A 216 -5.78 -6.04 19.17
C ILE A 216 -5.24 -6.68 17.91
N LYS A 217 -6.12 -7.45 17.28
CA LYS A 217 -5.98 -8.00 15.95
C LYS A 217 -6.45 -6.96 14.93
N VAL A 218 -5.61 -6.69 13.94
CA VAL A 218 -5.80 -5.59 12.97
C VAL A 218 -5.96 -6.15 11.56
N PHE A 219 -6.91 -5.62 10.81
CA PHE A 219 -6.88 -5.58 9.36
C PHE A 219 -7.06 -4.13 8.94
N ARG A 220 -6.05 -3.54 8.28
CA ARG A 220 -6.10 -2.15 7.79
C ARG A 220 -5.83 -2.02 6.29
N ASN A 221 -6.32 -0.95 5.69
CA ASN A 221 -5.91 -0.48 4.37
C ASN A 221 -5.70 1.04 4.36
N PHE A 222 -4.90 1.50 3.40
CA PHE A 222 -4.77 2.92 3.10
C PHE A 222 -5.66 3.26 1.91
N GLU A 223 -6.27 4.43 1.95
CA GLU A 223 -7.02 5.01 0.85
C GLU A 223 -6.66 6.49 0.73
N ALA A 224 -6.75 7.05 -0.48
CA ALA A 224 -6.61 8.49 -0.69
C ALA A 224 -7.97 9.17 -0.54
N PHE A 225 -8.00 10.39 -0.01
CA PHE A 225 -9.16 11.26 -0.23
C PHE A 225 -9.31 11.51 -1.73
N GLY A 226 -10.56 11.42 -2.21
CA GLY A 226 -10.88 11.74 -3.60
C GLY A 226 -10.79 13.24 -3.84
N GLU A 227 -10.72 13.61 -5.11
CA GLU A 227 -10.63 15.00 -5.55
C GLU A 227 -11.97 15.71 -5.33
N LYS A 228 -11.91 16.98 -4.90
CA LYS A 228 -13.09 17.83 -4.76
C LYS A 228 -13.05 18.97 -5.77
N PRO A 229 -14.23 19.50 -6.19
CA PRO A 229 -14.27 20.68 -7.03
C PRO A 229 -13.53 21.86 -6.39
N GLN A 230 -12.87 22.66 -7.22
CA GLN A 230 -12.21 23.88 -6.78
C GLN A 230 -13.25 24.88 -6.27
N ASP A 231 -13.37 24.99 -4.94
CA ASP A 231 -14.30 25.89 -4.25
C ASP A 231 -13.56 26.92 -3.36
N GLY A 232 -12.25 27.06 -3.56
CA GLY A 232 -11.37 27.93 -2.77
C GLY A 232 -11.07 27.43 -1.35
N LYS A 233 -11.52 26.22 -0.97
CA LYS A 233 -11.21 25.62 0.33
C LYS A 233 -10.04 24.66 0.23
N VAL A 234 -9.33 24.49 1.35
CA VAL A 234 -8.31 23.45 1.49
C VAL A 234 -9.00 22.11 1.65
N HIS A 235 -8.90 21.26 0.62
CA HIS A 235 -9.36 19.88 0.67
C HIS A 235 -8.20 18.93 1.00
N ALA A 236 -8.55 17.71 1.40
CA ALA A 236 -7.58 16.68 1.74
C ALA A 236 -7.20 15.81 0.53
N ASP A 237 -7.44 16.28 -0.68
CA ASP A 237 -7.32 15.52 -1.94
C ASP A 237 -5.95 14.82 -2.03
N GLY A 238 -5.98 13.52 -2.33
CA GLY A 238 -4.80 12.67 -2.39
C GLY A 238 -4.16 12.32 -1.04
N TYR A 239 -4.47 13.00 0.07
CA TYR A 239 -3.89 12.66 1.37
C TYR A 239 -4.33 11.28 1.85
N PRO A 240 -3.46 10.55 2.57
CA PRO A 240 -3.76 9.20 3.04
C PRO A 240 -4.68 9.22 4.25
N HIS A 241 -5.76 8.43 4.22
CA HIS A 241 -6.50 8.04 5.41
C HIS A 241 -6.48 6.53 5.61
N VAL A 242 -6.78 6.10 6.83
CA VAL A 242 -6.73 4.68 7.21
C VAL A 242 -8.13 4.16 7.43
N HIS A 243 -8.47 3.04 6.81
CA HIS A 243 -9.61 2.22 7.18
C HIS A 243 -9.10 0.95 7.85
N ALA A 244 -9.70 0.56 8.97
CA ALA A 244 -9.30 -0.65 9.67
C ALA A 244 -10.46 -1.34 10.39
N VAL A 245 -10.47 -2.67 10.37
CA VAL A 245 -11.22 -3.48 11.33
C VAL A 245 -10.27 -3.92 12.42
N LEU A 246 -10.69 -3.68 13.65
CA LEU A 246 -9.99 -4.05 14.86
C LEU A 246 -10.83 -5.06 15.64
N LEU A 247 -10.25 -6.20 15.98
CA LEU A 247 -10.79 -7.15 16.93
C LEU A 247 -10.02 -7.03 18.25
N PHE A 248 -10.75 -6.71 19.31
CA PHE A 248 -10.25 -6.53 20.66
C PHE A 248 -10.49 -7.82 21.43
N GLU A 249 -9.42 -8.56 21.73
CA GLU A 249 -9.55 -9.88 22.37
C GLU A 249 -9.79 -9.79 23.88
N ASP A 250 -9.46 -8.63 24.47
CA ASP A 250 -9.50 -8.39 25.91
C ASP A 250 -10.50 -7.29 26.31
N HIS A 251 -11.33 -6.80 25.38
CA HIS A 251 -12.23 -5.67 25.64
C HIS A 251 -13.51 -5.68 24.80
N ASP A 252 -14.64 -5.43 25.46
CA ASP A 252 -15.94 -5.26 24.83
C ASP A 252 -16.39 -3.79 24.86
N PHE A 253 -16.90 -3.29 23.75
CA PHE A 253 -17.51 -1.98 23.65
C PHE A 253 -19.03 -2.07 23.71
N THR A 254 -19.64 -1.28 24.59
CA THR A 254 -21.10 -1.11 24.61
C THR A 254 -21.57 -0.32 23.39
N VAL A 255 -22.55 -0.88 22.67
CA VAL A 255 -23.23 -0.23 21.56
C VAL A 255 -24.28 0.74 22.12
N SER A 256 -24.28 1.97 21.61
CA SER A 256 -25.10 3.06 22.12
C SER A 256 -26.36 3.29 21.29
N TYR A 257 -26.21 3.42 19.98
CA TYR A 257 -27.32 3.71 19.08
C TYR A 257 -26.99 3.31 17.65
N ARG A 258 -28.02 3.30 16.79
CA ARG A 258 -27.88 3.19 15.35
C ARG A 258 -28.16 4.56 14.72
N ASP A 259 -27.20 5.07 13.94
CA ASP A 259 -27.32 6.38 13.32
C ASP A 259 -28.27 6.37 12.10
N PRO A 260 -28.63 7.54 11.54
CA PRO A 260 -29.52 7.63 10.38
C PRO A 260 -28.99 6.92 9.12
N HIS A 261 -27.68 6.76 9.01
CA HIS A 261 -27.01 6.04 7.93
C HIS A 261 -26.90 4.54 8.21
N LYS A 262 -27.58 4.05 9.25
CA LYS A 262 -27.68 2.66 9.69
C LYS A 262 -26.39 2.09 10.28
N HIS A 263 -25.44 2.93 10.69
CA HIS A 263 -24.22 2.50 11.39
C HIS A 263 -24.45 2.38 12.89
N PHE A 264 -23.95 1.32 13.50
CA PHE A 264 -23.97 1.16 14.95
C PHE A 264 -22.82 1.94 15.57
N ARG A 265 -23.09 2.68 16.64
CA ARG A 265 -22.12 3.55 17.30
C ARG A 265 -21.85 3.08 18.71
N ILE A 266 -20.60 3.17 19.16
CA ILE A 266 -20.23 2.92 20.56
C ILE A 266 -20.57 4.12 21.45
N LEU A 267 -20.50 3.93 22.77
CA LEU A 267 -20.65 5.02 23.74
C LEU A 267 -19.73 6.20 23.43
N ARG A 268 -20.25 7.42 23.59
CA ARG A 268 -19.52 8.66 23.31
C ARG A 268 -18.21 8.76 24.10
N ALA A 269 -18.23 8.38 25.38
CA ALA A 269 -17.04 8.40 26.22
C ALA A 269 -15.91 7.48 25.70
N GLU A 270 -16.25 6.31 25.16
CA GLU A 270 -15.27 5.43 24.51
C GLU A 270 -14.79 6.00 23.18
N LYS A 271 -15.71 6.55 22.38
CA LYS A 271 -15.34 7.23 21.13
C LYS A 271 -14.33 8.35 21.39
N ASP A 272 -14.55 9.18 22.39
CA ASP A 272 -13.67 10.32 22.71
C ASP A 272 -12.30 9.83 23.21
N LYS A 273 -12.24 8.76 24.01
CA LYS A 273 -10.97 8.12 24.43
C LYS A 273 -10.14 7.64 23.25
N ILE A 274 -10.76 7.04 22.23
CA ILE A 274 -10.09 6.57 21.02
C ILE A 274 -9.69 7.75 20.12
N SER A 275 -10.59 8.72 19.95
CA SER A 275 -10.37 9.92 19.13
C SER A 275 -9.18 10.73 19.64
N ASN A 276 -9.02 10.86 20.96
CA ASN A 276 -7.92 11.61 21.57
C ASN A 276 -6.51 11.00 21.33
N LEU A 277 -6.42 9.81 20.74
CA LEU A 277 -5.14 9.21 20.36
C LEU A 277 -4.72 9.61 18.93
N TRP A 278 -5.58 10.29 18.18
CA TRP A 278 -5.37 10.70 16.80
C TRP A 278 -5.65 12.19 16.63
N ASP A 279 -4.74 12.92 15.98
CA ASP A 279 -4.82 14.39 15.91
C ASP A 279 -5.77 14.90 14.81
N SER A 280 -6.70 14.08 14.33
CA SER A 280 -7.64 14.41 13.25
C SER A 280 -8.97 13.67 13.45
N HIS A 281 -9.90 13.76 12.49
CA HIS A 281 -11.20 13.12 12.65
C HIS A 281 -11.08 11.58 12.70
N VAL A 282 -11.79 10.99 13.66
CA VAL A 282 -11.92 9.55 13.85
C VAL A 282 -13.39 9.19 13.78
N ASP A 283 -13.72 8.32 12.83
CA ASP A 283 -15.03 7.68 12.73
C ASP A 283 -14.96 6.24 13.22
N ILE A 284 -15.96 5.83 14.00
CA ILE A 284 -15.99 4.51 14.66
C ILE A 284 -17.37 3.90 14.49
N GLU A 285 -17.42 2.73 13.89
CA GLU A 285 -18.61 1.90 13.74
C GLU A 285 -18.44 0.60 14.54
N ALA A 286 -19.44 0.25 15.33
CA ALA A 286 -19.53 -1.03 16.00
C ALA A 286 -19.96 -2.11 14.99
N CYS A 287 -19.18 -3.19 14.90
CA CYS A 287 -19.52 -4.31 14.03
C CYS A 287 -20.42 -5.30 14.78
N TYR A 288 -21.51 -5.73 14.14
CA TYR A 288 -22.45 -6.70 14.71
C TYR A 288 -22.10 -8.16 14.38
N SER A 289 -21.29 -8.41 13.36
CA SER A 289 -20.73 -9.73 13.07
C SER A 289 -19.34 -9.65 12.45
N VAL A 290 -18.58 -10.74 12.56
CA VAL A 290 -17.26 -10.88 11.94
C VAL A 290 -17.36 -10.75 10.42
N GLN A 291 -18.34 -11.42 9.81
CA GLN A 291 -18.53 -11.38 8.35
C GLN A 291 -18.93 -9.97 7.88
N GLY A 292 -19.80 -9.29 8.62
CA GLY A 292 -20.17 -7.91 8.33
C GLY A 292 -18.95 -6.99 8.28
N ALA A 293 -18.11 -7.02 9.32
CA ALA A 293 -16.89 -6.23 9.40
C ALA A 293 -15.89 -6.54 8.26
N MET A 294 -15.69 -7.82 7.96
CA MET A 294 -14.80 -8.23 6.87
C MET A 294 -15.36 -7.85 5.50
N GLY A 295 -16.70 -7.82 5.35
CA GLY A 295 -17.39 -7.27 4.19
C GLY A 295 -17.07 -5.79 3.95
N TYR A 296 -16.97 -4.98 5.02
CA TYR A 296 -16.53 -3.58 4.90
C TYR A 296 -15.12 -3.49 4.33
N ILE A 297 -14.15 -4.27 4.81
CA ILE A 297 -12.79 -4.22 4.27
C ILE A 297 -12.74 -4.76 2.83
N LYS A 298 -13.42 -5.88 2.55
CA LYS A 298 -13.54 -6.41 1.18
C LYS A 298 -14.04 -5.31 0.25
N LYS A 299 -15.07 -4.55 0.64
CA LYS A 299 -15.59 -3.41 -0.12
C LYS A 299 -14.50 -2.37 -0.40
N TYR A 300 -13.68 -1.97 0.57
CA TYR A 300 -12.62 -0.99 0.33
C TYR A 300 -11.47 -1.53 -0.53
N LEU A 301 -11.01 -2.76 -0.27
CA LEU A 301 -9.98 -3.40 -1.08
C LEU A 301 -10.46 -3.60 -2.51
N PHE A 302 -11.64 -4.17 -2.71
CA PHE A 302 -12.17 -4.42 -4.05
C PHE A 302 -12.52 -3.13 -4.78
N LYS A 303 -13.02 -2.08 -4.12
CA LYS A 303 -13.13 -0.75 -4.75
C LYS A 303 -11.80 -0.29 -5.34
N THR A 304 -10.73 -0.39 -4.55
CA THR A 304 -9.35 -0.09 -5.00
C THR A 304 -8.90 -0.97 -6.17
N TYR A 305 -9.51 -2.14 -6.40
CA TYR A 305 -9.06 -3.12 -7.40
C TYR A 305 -10.09 -3.50 -8.48
N GLY A 306 -11.25 -2.84 -8.54
CA GLY A 306 -12.28 -3.04 -9.57
C GLY A 306 -13.36 -4.09 -9.27
N ASP A 307 -14.47 -3.99 -10.02
CA ASP A 307 -15.65 -4.86 -9.91
C ASP A 307 -15.31 -6.34 -10.13
N SER A 308 -15.96 -7.19 -9.34
CA SER A 308 -15.80 -8.64 -9.23
C SER A 308 -16.43 -9.46 -10.36
N THR A 309 -17.11 -8.82 -11.32
CA THR A 309 -18.01 -9.46 -12.29
C THR A 309 -17.46 -9.63 -13.71
N VAL A 310 -16.23 -9.20 -14.01
CA VAL A 310 -15.71 -9.18 -15.39
C VAL A 310 -14.61 -10.23 -15.62
N GLU A 311 -14.90 -11.21 -16.48
CA GLU A 311 -13.88 -12.02 -17.14
C GLU A 311 -13.15 -11.18 -18.20
N ASN A 312 -11.81 -11.26 -18.23
CA ASN A 312 -10.85 -10.41 -18.98
C ASN A 312 -10.65 -8.99 -18.39
N VAL A 313 -9.70 -8.92 -17.45
CA VAL A 313 -9.67 -8.00 -16.31
C VAL A 313 -9.11 -6.60 -16.61
N HIS A 314 -9.99 -5.58 -16.58
CA HIS A 314 -9.79 -4.27 -15.91
C HIS A 314 -11.21 -3.68 -15.63
N ARG A 315 -11.51 -3.03 -14.48
CA ARG A 315 -11.09 -1.65 -14.17
C ARG A 315 -11.39 -1.26 -12.72
N VAL A 316 -10.54 -0.38 -12.20
CA VAL A 316 -10.88 0.50 -11.09
C VAL A 316 -11.97 1.45 -11.59
N ASP A 317 -13.17 1.33 -11.04
CA ASP A 317 -14.42 1.89 -11.59
C ASP A 317 -14.78 3.28 -11.05
N SER A 318 -14.07 3.72 -10.01
CA SER A 318 -14.22 5.04 -9.41
C SER A 318 -12.91 5.80 -9.41
N ASP A 319 -13.00 7.08 -9.76
CA ASP A 319 -11.87 8.01 -9.80
C ASP A 319 -11.05 8.00 -8.49
N LYS A 320 -11.73 7.98 -7.35
CA LYS A 320 -11.11 7.85 -6.02
C LYS A 320 -10.29 6.57 -5.84
N ALA A 321 -10.82 5.44 -6.29
CA ALA A 321 -10.12 4.18 -6.17
C ALA A 321 -8.90 4.15 -7.08
N GLU A 322 -8.98 4.79 -8.24
CA GLU A 322 -7.88 4.88 -9.18
C GLU A 322 -6.77 5.76 -8.66
N LEU A 323 -7.13 6.93 -8.13
CA LEU A 323 -6.21 7.80 -7.41
C LEU A 323 -5.52 7.04 -6.28
N THR A 324 -6.29 6.27 -5.50
CA THR A 324 -5.74 5.45 -4.41
C THR A 324 -4.69 4.46 -4.89
N VAL A 325 -4.96 3.63 -5.91
CA VAL A 325 -3.94 2.67 -6.41
C VAL A 325 -2.74 3.37 -7.00
N SER A 326 -2.95 4.50 -7.68
CA SER A 326 -1.90 5.26 -8.33
C SER A 326 -0.96 5.87 -7.29
N LEU A 327 -1.49 6.44 -6.19
CA LEU A 327 -0.68 6.95 -5.09
C LEU A 327 0.00 5.83 -4.29
N LEU A 328 -0.65 4.67 -4.10
CA LEU A 328 -0.01 3.51 -3.46
C LEU A 328 1.14 2.94 -4.32
N TRP A 329 0.99 2.94 -5.64
CA TRP A 329 2.05 2.61 -6.60
C TRP A 329 3.18 3.63 -6.50
N LEU A 330 2.85 4.92 -6.66
CA LEU A 330 3.77 6.04 -6.63
C LEU A 330 4.61 6.01 -5.35
N PHE A 331 3.99 5.96 -4.18
CA PHE A 331 4.65 6.00 -2.87
C PHE A 331 5.13 4.64 -2.35
N ARG A 332 5.06 3.57 -3.17
CA ARG A 332 5.49 2.21 -2.83
C ARG A 332 4.85 1.69 -1.53
N LYS A 333 3.58 2.02 -1.29
CA LYS A 333 2.88 1.63 -0.07
C LYS A 333 2.17 0.30 -0.24
N GLN A 334 2.22 -0.53 0.80
CA GLN A 334 1.39 -1.72 0.88
C GLN A 334 -0.08 -1.28 1.03
N SER A 335 -0.99 -1.83 0.22
CA SER A 335 -2.39 -1.43 0.25
C SER A 335 -3.11 -1.83 1.52
N PHE A 336 -2.72 -2.96 2.12
CA PHE A 336 -3.35 -3.48 3.33
C PHE A 336 -2.35 -4.24 4.19
N ALA A 337 -2.66 -4.39 5.47
CA ALA A 337 -1.92 -5.24 6.38
C ALA A 337 -2.88 -5.93 7.34
N VAL A 338 -2.59 -7.20 7.64
CA VAL A 338 -3.38 -8.05 8.54
C VAL A 338 -2.44 -8.57 9.63
N SER A 339 -2.90 -8.62 10.87
CA SER A 339 -2.14 -9.21 11.98
C SER A 339 -1.95 -10.72 11.78
N GLY A 340 -0.86 -11.27 12.31
CA GLY A 340 -0.72 -12.74 12.41
C GLY A 340 -1.86 -13.32 13.25
N GLY A 341 -2.26 -14.56 12.96
CA GLY A 341 -3.34 -15.25 13.69
C GLY A 341 -4.78 -14.93 13.23
N TRP A 342 -4.95 -14.15 12.15
CA TRP A 342 -6.21 -14.12 11.39
C TRP A 342 -6.31 -15.29 10.40
N SER A 343 -5.14 -15.75 9.92
CA SER A 343 -4.88 -17.04 9.30
C SER A 343 -3.37 -17.17 9.15
N ASP A 344 -2.82 -18.38 9.36
CA ASP A 344 -1.41 -18.70 9.10
C ASP A 344 -1.08 -18.75 7.59
N LEU A 345 -1.95 -18.21 6.73
CA LEU A 345 -1.97 -18.40 5.27
C LEU A 345 -1.49 -17.18 4.46
N ILE A 346 -0.97 -16.14 5.11
CA ILE A 346 -0.38 -14.97 4.42
C ILE A 346 0.99 -15.31 3.78
N THR A 347 1.45 -16.55 3.87
CA THR A 347 2.70 -17.07 3.29
C THR A 347 2.62 -17.45 1.81
N TYR A 348 1.46 -17.39 1.14
CA TYR A 348 1.35 -17.63 -0.31
C TYR A 348 1.81 -16.42 -1.16
N GLY A 349 2.96 -15.84 -0.81
CA GLY A 349 3.54 -14.69 -1.51
C GLY A 349 4.97 -14.86 -1.98
N VAL A 350 5.69 -15.80 -1.40
CA VAL A 350 6.94 -16.34 -1.93
C VAL A 350 6.85 -17.81 -1.56
N ILE A 351 6.49 -18.67 -2.50
CA ILE A 351 6.85 -20.08 -2.35
C ILE A 351 8.37 -20.02 -2.53
N GLN A 352 9.10 -19.95 -1.42
CA GLN A 352 10.45 -20.49 -1.45
C GLN A 352 10.20 -21.98 -1.54
N THR A 353 10.01 -22.46 -2.78
CA THR A 353 10.00 -23.89 -3.04
C THR A 353 11.38 -24.33 -2.60
N ASP A 354 11.44 -25.25 -1.65
CA ASP A 354 12.70 -25.92 -1.39
C ASP A 354 13.13 -26.54 -2.72
N PHE A 355 14.20 -25.99 -3.32
CA PHE A 355 14.69 -26.49 -4.60
C PHE A 355 15.53 -27.76 -4.42
N GLY A 356 15.68 -28.27 -3.18
CA GLY A 356 16.41 -29.49 -2.88
C GLY A 356 15.88 -30.73 -3.61
N ASP A 357 14.61 -30.74 -4.01
CA ASP A 357 14.03 -31.85 -4.79
C ASP A 357 14.35 -31.77 -6.30
N PHE A 358 14.98 -30.69 -6.79
CA PHE A 358 15.37 -30.49 -8.19
C PHE A 358 16.86 -30.75 -8.42
N ASP A 359 17.38 -31.85 -7.86
CA ASP A 359 18.77 -32.27 -8.06
C ASP A 359 19.12 -32.30 -9.56
N GLY A 360 20.17 -31.55 -9.93
CA GLY A 360 20.69 -31.45 -11.30
C GLY A 360 20.05 -30.38 -12.19
N LEU A 361 19.10 -29.57 -11.69
CA LEU A 361 18.56 -28.42 -12.42
C LEU A 361 19.19 -27.10 -11.99
N THR A 362 19.53 -26.27 -12.97
CA THR A 362 19.94 -24.86 -12.78
C THR A 362 18.85 -23.94 -13.35
N PHE A 363 18.44 -22.95 -12.58
CA PHE A 363 17.49 -21.93 -13.02
C PHE A 363 18.23 -20.63 -13.33
N GLU A 364 18.23 -20.21 -14.59
CA GLU A 364 18.84 -18.96 -15.04
C GLU A 364 17.76 -17.89 -15.25
N TRP A 365 17.87 -16.78 -14.52
CA TRP A 365 17.04 -15.61 -14.76
C TRP A 365 17.53 -14.82 -15.98
N VAL A 366 16.79 -14.91 -17.09
CA VAL A 366 17.16 -14.24 -18.34
C VAL A 366 16.83 -12.75 -18.30
N GLY A 367 15.69 -12.39 -17.71
CA GLY A 367 15.30 -10.98 -17.57
C GLY A 367 13.80 -10.72 -17.60
N VAL A 368 13.48 -9.42 -17.73
CA VAL A 368 12.11 -8.91 -17.87
C VAL A 368 11.86 -8.42 -19.28
N PHE A 369 10.78 -8.90 -19.88
CA PHE A 369 10.38 -8.61 -21.26
C PHE A 369 8.92 -8.20 -21.32
N THR A 370 8.54 -7.42 -22.31
CA THR A 370 7.14 -7.11 -22.62
C THR A 370 6.52 -8.23 -23.45
N ALA A 371 5.19 -8.24 -23.53
CA ALA A 371 4.45 -9.14 -24.42
C ALA A 371 4.94 -9.05 -25.89
N VAL A 372 5.21 -7.82 -26.36
CA VAL A 372 5.66 -7.54 -27.72
C VAL A 372 7.05 -8.12 -27.98
N GLU A 373 7.99 -7.94 -27.04
CA GLU A 373 9.36 -8.47 -27.18
C GLU A 373 9.43 -9.99 -27.18
N LEU A 374 8.44 -10.65 -26.57
CA LEU A 374 8.31 -12.12 -26.56
C LEU A 374 7.37 -12.64 -27.65
N ASN A 375 6.70 -11.76 -28.41
CA ASN A 375 5.65 -12.12 -29.37
C ASN A 375 4.55 -13.03 -28.78
N ILE A 376 4.07 -12.68 -27.58
CA ILE A 376 2.98 -13.41 -26.88
C ILE A 376 1.78 -12.51 -26.63
N ASP A 377 0.59 -13.11 -26.46
CA ASP A 377 -0.61 -12.37 -26.09
C ASP A 377 -0.41 -11.73 -24.68
N PRO A 378 -0.66 -10.42 -24.50
CA PRO A 378 -0.54 -9.75 -23.20
C PRO A 378 -1.49 -10.29 -22.10
N ASN A 379 -2.51 -11.07 -22.45
CA ASN A 379 -3.38 -11.80 -21.52
C ASN A 379 -2.82 -13.17 -21.10
N THR A 380 -1.72 -13.63 -21.69
CA THR A 380 -1.05 -14.87 -21.29
C THR A 380 -0.55 -14.76 -19.86
N TRP A 381 -0.85 -15.74 -19.01
CA TRP A 381 -0.33 -15.76 -17.63
C TRP A 381 0.99 -16.50 -17.53
N CYS A 382 1.12 -17.61 -18.25
CA CYS A 382 2.31 -18.44 -18.31
C CYS A 382 2.41 -19.08 -19.70
N ALA A 383 3.63 -19.19 -20.23
CA ALA A 383 3.99 -19.99 -21.37
C ALA A 383 5.25 -20.80 -21.02
N VAL A 384 5.34 -22.00 -21.59
CA VAL A 384 6.46 -22.91 -21.38
C VAL A 384 6.93 -23.37 -22.75
N ASP A 385 8.17 -23.06 -23.08
CA ASP A 385 8.80 -23.51 -24.32
C ASP A 385 9.76 -24.66 -23.99
N PRO A 386 9.54 -25.88 -24.50
CA PRO A 386 10.47 -26.98 -24.28
C PRO A 386 11.83 -26.67 -24.93
N GLY A 387 12.91 -27.00 -24.22
CA GLY A 387 14.28 -26.86 -24.69
C GLY A 387 14.67 -28.03 -25.59
N GLY A 388 15.18 -27.70 -26.79
CA GLY A 388 15.49 -28.64 -27.87
C GLY A 388 14.98 -28.06 -29.19
N GLY A 389 15.90 -27.51 -29.99
CA GLY A 389 15.58 -26.64 -31.12
C GLY A 389 14.67 -27.24 -32.20
N SER A 390 13.95 -26.34 -32.86
CA SER A 390 13.92 -26.30 -34.32
C SER A 390 15.33 -26.13 -34.89
#